data_AF-Q2R865-F1
#
_entry.id   AF-Q2R865-F1
#
_cell.length_a   1.000
_cell.length_b   1.000
_cell.length_c   1.000
_cell.angle_alpha   90.00
_cell.angle_beta   90.00
_cell.angle_gamma   90.00
#
_symmetry.space_group_name_H-M   'P 1'
#
loop_
_entity.id
_entity.type
_entity.pdbx_description
1 polymer ?
#
loop_
_entity_poly.entity_id
_entity_poly.type
_entity_poly.pdbx_seq_one_letter_code
_entity_poly.pdbx_strand_id
1 'polypeptide(L)' 'MAEVPKKGLRTLILLVVWEIWKERNQRIFEHKESTTTYPLAKIKEEARLWMLVGAKRLRELLPLLV' A
#
# COMPACT_ATOMS: atom_id res chain seq x y z
N MET A 1 0.27 23.31 9.57
CA MET A 1 0.02 22.04 8.85
C MET A 1 1.15 21.09 9.19
N ALA A 2 0.87 19.92 9.77
CA ALA A 2 1.93 18.96 10.12
C ALA A 2 2.70 18.57 8.85
N GLU A 3 4.04 18.62 8.89
CA GLU A 3 4.86 18.26 7.73
C GLU A 3 4.66 16.78 7.41
N VAL A 4 4.23 16.45 6.18
CA VAL A 4 4.03 15.06 5.78
C VAL A 4 5.38 14.34 5.79
N PRO A 5 5.51 13.19 6.48
CA PRO A 5 6.76 12.43 6.53
C PRO A 5 7.23 11.98 5.14
N LYS A 6 8.12 12.77 4.52
CA LYS A 6 8.58 12.55 3.12
C LYS A 6 9.09 11.13 2.87
N LYS A 7 9.78 10.54 3.85
CA LYS A 7 10.32 9.17 3.76
C LYS A 7 9.22 8.10 3.85
N GLY A 8 8.28 8.24 4.79
CA GLY A 8 7.13 7.34 4.88
C GLY A 8 6.26 7.41 3.62
N LEU A 9 6.09 8.61 3.06
CA LEU A 9 5.22 8.84 1.91
C LEU A 9 5.77 8.16 0.67
N ARG A 10 7.09 8.24 0.44
CA ARG A 10 7.75 7.51 -0.65
C ARG A 10 7.54 6.00 -0.54
N THR A 11 7.71 5.44 0.66
CA THR A 11 7.47 4.00 0.88
C THR A 11 6.01 3.63 0.61
N LEU A 12 5.05 4.44 1.06
CA LEU A 12 3.63 4.20 0.81
C LEU A 12 3.29 4.30 -0.69
N ILE A 13 3.81 5.29 -1.40
CA ILE A 13 3.61 5.42 -2.86
C ILE A 13 4.14 4.18 -3.59
N LEU A 14 5.34 3.71 -3.23
CA LEU A 14 5.90 2.49 -3.81
C LEU A 14 5.01 1.26 -3.56
N LEU A 15 4.47 1.12 -2.34
CA LEU A 15 3.55 0.04 -2.01
C LEU A 15 2.24 0.12 -2.82
N VAL A 16 1.66 1.32 -2.97
CA VAL A 16 0.45 1.52 -3.78
C VAL A 16 0.70 1.14 -5.25
N VAL A 17 1.80 1.62 -5.82
CA VAL A 17 2.20 1.29 -7.20
C VAL A 17 2.41 -0.22 -7.35
N TRP A 18 3.01 -0.87 -6.35
CA TRP A 18 3.23 -2.32 -6.32
C TRP A 18 1.91 -3.11 -6.32
N GLU A 19 0.95 -2.76 -5.46
CA GLU A 19 -0.36 -3.44 -5.41
C GLU A 19 -1.16 -3.26 -6.71
N ILE A 20 -1.14 -2.06 -7.30
CA ILE A 20 -1.79 -1.81 -8.59
C ILE A 20 -1.15 -2.65 -9.70
N TRP A 21 0.17 -2.76 -9.70
CA TRP A 21 0.89 -3.58 -10.68
C TRP A 21 0.53 -5.07 -10.53
N LYS A 22 0.46 -5.60 -9.30
CA LYS A 22 0.02 -6.98 -9.04
C LYS A 22 -1.42 -7.22 -9.51
N GLU A 23 -2.35 -6.32 -9.20
CA GLU A 23 -3.74 -6.42 -9.66
C GLU A 23 -3.83 -6.45 -11.19
N ARG A 24 -3.10 -5.56 -11.88
CA ARG A 24 -3.05 -5.53 -13.34
C ARG A 24 -2.51 -6.84 -13.92
N ASN A 25 -1.46 -7.38 -13.33
CA ASN A 25 -0.90 -8.66 -13.77
C ASN A 25 -1.87 -9.81 -13.53
N GLN A 26 -2.55 -9.85 -12.39
CA GLN A 26 -3.55 -10.86 -12.11
C GLN A 26 -4.70 -10.81 -13.14
N ARG A 27 -5.18 -9.60 -13.49
CA ARG A 27 -6.19 -9.42 -14.54
C ARG A 27 -5.74 -9.93 -15.90
N ILE A 28 -4.51 -9.62 -16.31
CA ILE A 28 -4.00 -9.94 -17.64
C ILE A 28 -3.61 -11.42 -17.75
N PHE A 29 -2.87 -11.95 -16.78
CA PHE A 29 -2.25 -13.27 -16.87
C PHE A 29 -3.10 -14.38 -16.24
N GLU A 30 -3.93 -14.07 -15.24
CA GLU A 30 -4.83 -15.06 -14.61
C GLU A 30 -6.29 -14.89 -15.02
N HIS A 31 -6.62 -13.86 -15.80
CA HIS A 31 -8.01 -13.49 -16.15
C HIS A 31 -8.92 -13.33 -14.92
N LYS A 32 -8.35 -12.89 -13.79
CA LYS A 32 -9.07 -12.64 -12.55
C LYS A 32 -9.12 -11.14 -12.28
N GLU A 33 -10.32 -10.60 -12.18
CA GLU A 33 -10.55 -9.23 -11.76
C GLU A 33 -11.01 -9.20 -10.29
N SER A 34 -10.35 -8.35 -9.49
CA SER A 34 -10.81 -8.07 -8.13
C SER A 34 -11.58 -6.74 -8.10
N THR A 35 -12.38 -6.56 -7.06
CA THR A 35 -13.06 -5.27 -6.82
C THR A 35 -12.03 -4.20 -6.48
N THR A 36 -12.33 -2.93 -6.75
CA THR A 36 -11.44 -1.80 -6.41
C THR A 36 -11.10 -1.73 -4.91
N THR A 37 -11.93 -2.33 -4.05
CA THR A 37 -11.67 -2.40 -2.60
C THR A 37 -10.59 -3.42 -2.22
N TYR A 38 -10.32 -4.41 -3.08
CA TYR A 38 -9.37 -5.47 -2.78
C TYR A 38 -7.91 -4.98 -2.77
N PRO A 39 -7.41 -4.25 -3.80
CA PRO A 39 -6.07 -3.67 -3.75
C PRO A 39 -5.88 -2.74 -2.55
N LEU A 40 -6.91 -1.96 -2.18
CA LEU A 40 -6.87 -1.11 -0.99
C LEU A 40 -6.70 -1.92 0.29
N ALA A 41 -7.41 -3.03 0.44
CA ALA A 41 -7.24 -3.93 1.58
C ALA A 41 -5.82 -4.51 1.65
N LYS A 42 -5.27 -4.94 0.50
CA LYS A 42 -3.89 -5.44 0.40
C LYS A 42 -2.85 -4.39 0.78
N ILE A 43 -3.02 -3.13 0.33
CA ILE A 43 -2.15 -2.01 0.74
C ILE A 43 -2.15 -1.86 2.26
N LYS A 44 -3.33 -1.88 2.90
CA LYS A 44 -3.44 -1.74 4.37
C LYS A 44 -2.77 -2.92 5.09
N GLU A 45 -2.95 -4.14 4.61
CA GLU A 45 -2.32 -5.35 5.16
C GLU A 45 -0.79 -5.32 5.02
N GLU A 46 -0.27 -5.06 3.82
CA GLU A 46 1.18 -5.02 3.58
C GLU A 46 1.84 -3.87 4.35
N ALA A 47 1.21 -2.70 4.42
CA ALA A 47 1.72 -1.59 5.23
C ALA A 47 1.84 -1.98 6.71
N ARG A 48 0.87 -2.72 7.26
CA ARG A 48 0.92 -3.26 8.63
C ARG A 48 2.05 -4.25 8.81
N LEU A 49 2.22 -5.18 7.87
CA LEU A 49 3.29 -6.17 7.91
C LEU A 49 4.67 -5.50 7.84
N TRP A 50 4.84 -4.53 6.95
CA TRP A 50 6.09 -3.80 6.78
C TRP A 50 6.47 -3.02 8.04
N MET A 51 5.49 -2.41 8.71
CA MET A 51 5.72 -1.77 10.02
C MET A 51 6.22 -2.77 11.07
N LEU A 52 5.64 -3.97 11.12
CA LEU A 52 6.02 -5.01 12.06
C LEU A 52 7.47 -5.45 11.85
N VAL A 53 7.92 -5.54 10.58
CA VAL A 53 9.30 -5.93 10.22
C VAL A 53 10.30 -4.77 10.20
N GLY A 54 9.89 -3.55 10.57
CA GLY A 54 10.82 -2.45 10.82
C GLY A 54 10.66 -1.20 9.95
N ALA A 55 9.69 -1.13 9.05
CA ALA A 55 9.34 0.08 8.30
C ALA A 55 8.59 1.10 9.17
N LYS A 56 9.19 1.52 10.29
CA LYS A 56 8.60 2.36 11.34
C LYS A 56 8.01 3.68 10.81
N ARG A 57 8.56 4.21 9.71
CA ARG A 57 8.12 5.46 9.07
C ARG A 57 6.74 5.40 8.42
N LEU A 58 6.19 4.20 8.17
CA LEU A 58 4.81 4.03 7.70
C LEU A 58 3.78 4.27 8.80
N ARG A 59 4.19 4.14 10.08
CA ARG A 59 3.30 4.33 11.23
C ARG A 59 2.70 5.73 11.27
N GLU A 60 3.44 6.72 10.82
CA GLU A 60 3.03 8.13 10.77
C GLU A 60 1.96 8.41 9.69
N LEU A 61 1.77 7.50 8.74
CA LEU A 61 0.85 7.66 7.61
C LEU A 61 -0.35 6.72 7.64
N LEU A 62 -0.34 5.70 8.49
CA LEU A 62 -1.45 4.75 8.65
C LEU A 62 -2.80 5.43 8.92
N PRO A 63 -2.89 6.51 9.72
CA PRO A 63 -4.15 7.23 9.92
C PRO A 63 -4.74 7.86 8.65
N LEU A 64 -3.93 8.04 7.59
CA LEU A 64 -4.39 8.56 6.29
C LEU A 64 -4.98 7.49 5.38
N LEU A 65 -4.81 6.22 5.75
CA LEU A 65 -5.37 5.07 5.04
C LEU A 65 -6.68 4.58 5.67
N VAL A 66 -7.34 5.41 6.48
CA VAL A 66 -8.66 5.10 7.06
C VAL A 66 -9.71 5.11 5.97
#